data_AF-A0A7S0G1I6-F1
#
_entry.id   AF-A0A7S0G1I6-F1
#
_cell.length_a   1.000
_cell.length_b   1.000
_cell.length_c   1.000
_cell.angle_alpha   90.00
_cell.angle_beta   90.00
_cell.angle_gamma   90.00
#
_symmetry.space_group_name_H-M   'P 1'
#
loop_
_entity.id
_entity.type
_entity.pdbx_description
1 polymer ?
#
loop_
_entity_poly.entity_id
_entity_poly.type
_entity_poly.pdbx_seq_one_letter_code
_entity_poly.pdbx_strand_id
1 'polypeptide(L)'
;RLFLLPKPDEVHVAFVASIDPPIRQGNTHYPHIVFQFKTEQSTSVSINLSDDELQKKYNGKLNKVEEGDSWRVFSKVMKQLSGRSLHTPKTFISHAEQHAVRTSLGPNEGYLFFLESSFFFVNKPPTYVRFDDVQIVKFKRMDLE
;
A
#
# COMPACT_ATOMS: atom_id res chain seq x y z
N ARG A 1 -8.91 1.87 -3.71
CA ARG A 1 -7.57 2.29 -4.20
C ARG A 1 -6.54 1.29 -3.70
N LEU A 2 -5.49 0.99 -4.48
CA LEU A 2 -4.43 0.05 -4.07
C LEU A 2 -3.10 0.78 -3.93
N PHE A 3 -2.35 0.48 -2.88
CA PHE A 3 -1.04 1.06 -2.63
C PHE A 3 -0.02 -0.04 -2.37
N LEU A 4 1.20 0.13 -2.86
CA LEU A 4 2.34 -0.70 -2.53
C LEU A 4 3.46 0.21 -2.01
N LEU A 5 3.76 0.06 -0.72
CA LEU A 5 4.52 0.99 0.08
C LEU A 5 5.72 0.25 0.69
N PRO A 6 6.91 0.31 0.07
CA PRO A 6 8.12 -0.29 0.63
C PRO A 6 8.52 0.46 1.90
N LYS A 7 8.58 -0.24 3.03
CA LYS A 7 8.91 0.42 4.30
C LYS A 7 10.40 0.77 4.33
N PRO A 8 10.78 1.90 4.93
CA PRO A 8 12.18 2.26 5.15
C PRO A 8 13.00 1.28 6.01
N ASP A 9 12.38 0.25 6.59
CA ASP A 9 13.07 -0.78 7.36
C ASP A 9 13.78 -1.83 6.48
N GLU A 10 13.63 -1.76 5.15
CA GLU A 10 14.19 -2.67 4.14
C GLU A 10 13.74 -4.14 4.25
N VAL A 11 12.96 -4.47 5.27
CA VAL A 11 12.50 -5.83 5.59
C VAL A 11 11.06 -6.02 5.12
N HIS A 12 10.27 -4.95 5.07
CA HIS A 12 8.84 -5.06 4.86
C HIS A 12 8.32 -4.23 3.69
N VAL A 13 7.29 -4.77 3.05
CA VAL A 13 6.46 -4.06 2.08
C VAL A 13 5.03 -4.06 2.56
N ALA A 14 4.42 -2.88 2.67
CA ALA A 14 3.00 -2.75 2.97
C ALA A 14 2.19 -2.66 1.68
N PHE A 15 1.23 -3.57 1.50
CA PHE A 15 0.18 -3.42 0.51
C PHE A 15 -1.08 -2.90 1.20
N VAL A 16 -1.67 -1.83 0.68
CA VAL A 16 -2.88 -1.24 1.28
C VAL A 16 -4.02 -1.26 0.29
N ALA A 17 -5.13 -1.87 0.68
CA ALA A 17 -6.40 -1.82 -0.04
C ALA A 17 -7.34 -0.85 0.68
N SER A 18 -7.71 0.24 0.01
CA SER A 18 -8.76 1.16 0.50
C SER A 18 -10.11 0.74 -0.05
N ILE A 19 -11.07 0.54 0.85
CA ILE A 19 -12.39 -0.04 0.60
C ILE A 19 -13.47 0.97 0.99
N ASP A 20 -14.45 1.12 0.12
CA ASP A 20 -15.61 1.99 0.29
C ASP A 20 -16.86 1.21 -0.18
N PRO A 21 -17.84 0.93 0.70
CA PRO A 21 -17.89 1.30 2.13
C PRO A 21 -16.83 0.58 2.99
N PRO A 22 -16.41 1.16 4.12
CA PRO A 22 -15.43 0.53 5.01
C PRO A 22 -15.94 -0.77 5.61
N ILE A 23 -15.03 -1.71 5.89
CA ILE A 23 -15.38 -2.94 6.60
C ILE A 23 -15.76 -2.60 8.04
N ARG A 24 -16.85 -3.18 8.54
CA ARG A 24 -17.33 -2.94 9.89
C ARG A 24 -17.05 -4.13 10.80
N GLN A 25 -16.47 -3.87 11.98
CA GLN A 25 -16.33 -4.84 13.06
C GLN A 25 -16.92 -4.21 14.34
N GLY A 26 -18.14 -4.61 14.69
CA GLY A 26 -18.89 -3.94 15.76
C GLY A 26 -19.16 -2.48 15.42
N ASN A 27 -18.64 -1.55 16.24
CA ASN A 27 -18.78 -0.10 16.02
C ASN A 27 -17.60 0.51 15.22
N THR A 28 -16.53 -0.26 14.99
CA THR A 28 -15.32 0.23 14.32
C THR A 28 -15.42 0.02 12.81
N HIS A 29 -15.00 1.04 12.05
CA HIS A 29 -14.95 1.03 10.60
C HIS A 29 -13.49 1.00 10.12
N TYR A 30 -13.16 0.11 9.20
CA TYR A 30 -11.85 -0.07 8.59
C TYR A 30 -11.91 0.31 7.11
N PRO A 31 -11.63 1.58 6.76
CA PRO A 31 -11.56 2.02 5.36
C PRO A 31 -10.32 1.50 4.63
N HIS A 32 -9.33 1.01 5.36
CA HIS A 32 -8.07 0.52 4.81
C HIS A 32 -7.69 -0.83 5.43
N ILE A 33 -7.41 -1.81 4.59
CA ILE A 33 -6.75 -3.06 4.99
C ILE A 33 -5.28 -2.95 4.62
N VAL A 34 -4.40 -3.15 5.61
CA VAL A 34 -2.95 -3.16 5.42
C VAL A 34 -2.45 -4.59 5.54
N PHE A 35 -1.83 -5.09 4.47
CA PHE A 35 -1.12 -6.35 4.43
C PHE A 35 0.37 -6.05 4.53
N GLN A 36 1.08 -6.75 5.41
CA GLN A 36 2.53 -6.61 5.56
C GLN A 36 3.20 -7.89 5.07
N PHE A 37 4.05 -7.74 4.08
CA PHE A 37 4.88 -8.81 3.53
C PHE A 37 6.33 -8.59 3.94
N LYS A 38 7.07 -9.68 4.13
CA LYS A 38 8.54 -9.60 4.17
C LYS A 38 9.08 -9.53 2.73
N THR A 39 10.14 -8.76 2.51
CA THR A 39 10.76 -8.59 1.18
C THR A 39 11.30 -9.90 0.62
N GLU A 40 11.86 -10.75 1.48
CA GLU A 40 12.45 -12.06 1.15
C GLU A 40 11.44 -13.21 0.98
N GLN A 41 10.16 -12.98 1.32
CA GLN A 41 9.15 -14.03 1.25
C GLN A 41 8.76 -14.29 -0.19
N SER A 42 8.85 -15.55 -0.64
CA SER A 42 8.39 -15.99 -1.95
C SER A 42 7.12 -16.84 -1.86
N THR A 43 6.36 -16.90 -2.94
CA THR A 43 5.12 -17.68 -3.04
C THR A 43 4.89 -18.11 -4.48
N SER A 44 4.31 -19.30 -4.63
CA SER A 44 3.77 -19.79 -5.90
C SER A 44 2.28 -20.08 -5.71
N VAL A 45 1.44 -19.54 -6.59
CA VAL A 45 -0.01 -19.70 -6.57
C VAL A 45 -0.50 -20.20 -7.93
N SER A 46 -1.24 -21.30 -7.91
CA SER A 46 -2.00 -21.78 -9.06
C SER A 46 -3.39 -21.14 -9.08
N ILE A 47 -3.68 -20.38 -10.13
CA ILE A 47 -4.97 -19.72 -10.31
C ILE A 47 -6.00 -20.75 -10.79
N ASN A 48 -7.10 -20.88 -10.07
CA ASN A 48 -8.17 -21.83 -10.41
C ASN A 48 -9.10 -21.29 -11.52
N LEU A 49 -8.53 -20.96 -12.68
CA LEU A 49 -9.23 -20.57 -13.91
C LEU A 49 -8.63 -21.29 -15.11
N SER A 50 -9.43 -21.59 -16.13
CA SER A 50 -8.91 -22.12 -17.40
C SER A 50 -8.10 -21.06 -18.18
N ASP A 51 -7.24 -21.51 -19.10
CA ASP A 51 -6.42 -20.60 -19.92
C ASP A 51 -7.30 -19.68 -20.79
N ASP A 52 -8.40 -20.21 -21.31
CA ASP A 52 -9.40 -19.44 -22.06
C ASP A 52 -10.03 -18.34 -21.20
N GLU A 53 -10.34 -18.62 -19.92
CA GLU A 53 -10.88 -17.61 -19.00
C GLU A 53 -9.85 -16.57 -18.61
N LEU A 54 -8.60 -16.98 -18.38
CA LEU A 54 -7.50 -16.05 -18.10
C LEU A 54 -7.30 -15.09 -19.27
N GLN A 55 -7.35 -15.60 -20.49
CA GLN A 55 -7.24 -14.80 -21.70
C GLN A 55 -8.44 -13.87 -21.86
N LYS A 56 -9.67 -14.39 -21.74
CA LYS A 56 -10.91 -13.59 -21.91
C LYS A 56 -11.09 -12.52 -20.83
N LYS A 57 -10.84 -12.84 -19.56
CA LYS A 57 -11.11 -11.93 -18.42
C LYS A 57 -9.93 -11.01 -18.11
N TYR A 58 -8.69 -11.48 -18.23
CA TYR A 58 -7.50 -10.73 -17.80
C TYR A 58 -6.53 -10.42 -18.93
N ASN A 59 -6.84 -10.80 -20.18
CA ASN A 59 -6.04 -10.50 -21.37
C ASN A 59 -4.56 -10.90 -21.22
N GLY A 60 -4.32 -12.10 -20.68
CA GLY A 60 -2.96 -12.62 -20.45
C GLY A 60 -2.15 -11.88 -19.37
N LYS A 61 -2.77 -10.97 -18.61
CA LYS A 61 -2.06 -10.25 -17.52
C LYS A 61 -1.84 -11.10 -16.27
N LEU A 62 -2.51 -12.24 -16.18
CA LEU A 62 -2.33 -13.25 -15.16
C LEU A 62 -1.97 -14.58 -15.82
N ASN A 63 -0.98 -15.26 -15.27
CA ASN A 63 -0.55 -16.59 -15.65
C ASN A 63 -1.31 -17.64 -14.84
N LYS A 64 -1.41 -18.87 -15.36
CA LYS A 64 -2.00 -20.01 -14.64
C LYS A 64 -1.28 -20.29 -13.32
N VAL A 65 0.03 -20.12 -13.31
CA VAL A 65 0.87 -20.17 -12.11
C VAL A 65 1.60 -18.83 -12.01
N GLU A 66 1.42 -18.14 -10.88
CA GLU A 66 2.15 -16.92 -10.54
C GLU A 66 3.14 -17.23 -9.43
N GLU A 67 4.42 -16.94 -9.67
CA GLU A 67 5.50 -17.19 -8.72
C GLU A 67 6.46 -16.00 -8.60
N GLY A 68 7.10 -15.89 -7.45
CA GLY A 68 8.06 -14.83 -7.12
C GLY A 68 7.84 -14.30 -5.71
N ASP A 69 8.27 -13.07 -5.45
CA ASP A 69 8.09 -12.45 -4.14
C ASP A 69 6.60 -12.33 -3.80
N SER A 70 6.20 -12.70 -2.59
CA SER A 70 4.81 -12.71 -2.14
C SER A 70 4.14 -11.36 -2.35
N TRP A 71 4.84 -10.26 -2.07
CA TRP A 71 4.32 -8.91 -2.28
C TRP A 71 4.08 -8.60 -3.76
N ARG A 72 4.92 -9.10 -4.68
CA ARG A 72 4.76 -8.93 -6.13
C ARG A 72 3.58 -9.74 -6.64
N VAL A 73 3.54 -11.02 -6.29
CA VAL A 73 2.47 -11.95 -6.69
C VAL A 73 1.12 -11.42 -6.19
N PHE A 74 1.02 -11.11 -4.90
CA PHE A 74 -0.21 -10.58 -4.30
C PHE A 74 -0.65 -9.27 -4.96
N SER A 75 0.27 -8.32 -5.13
CA SER A 75 -0.05 -7.01 -5.74
C SER A 75 -0.52 -7.15 -7.19
N LYS A 76 0.12 -8.03 -7.96
CA LYS A 76 -0.26 -8.31 -9.36
C LYS A 76 -1.67 -8.89 -9.42
N VAL A 77 -1.93 -9.94 -8.64
CA VAL A 77 -3.26 -10.58 -8.58
C VAL A 77 -4.32 -9.58 -8.16
N MET A 78 -4.12 -8.85 -7.05
CA MET A 78 -5.10 -7.87 -6.57
C MET A 78 -5.34 -6.72 -7.55
N LYS A 79 -4.31 -6.25 -8.26
CA LYS A 79 -4.45 -5.25 -9.33
C LYS A 79 -5.32 -5.74 -10.46
N GLN A 80 -5.12 -6.97 -10.94
CA GLN A 80 -5.90 -7.52 -12.04
C GLN A 80 -7.34 -7.86 -11.62
N LEU A 81 -7.53 -8.45 -10.44
CA LEU A 81 -8.86 -8.78 -9.92
C LEU A 81 -9.72 -7.54 -9.67
N SER A 82 -9.12 -6.47 -9.12
CA SER A 82 -9.87 -5.26 -8.78
C SER A 82 -10.02 -4.27 -9.94
N GLY A 83 -9.20 -4.39 -11.00
CA GLY A 83 -9.11 -3.41 -12.08
C GLY A 83 -8.65 -2.01 -11.62
N ARG A 84 -8.10 -1.89 -10.40
CA ARG A 84 -7.67 -0.60 -9.83
C ARG A 84 -6.17 -0.39 -10.02
N SER A 85 -5.78 0.86 -10.24
CA SER A 85 -4.38 1.28 -10.29
C SER A 85 -3.66 0.99 -8.96
N LEU A 86 -2.43 0.51 -9.08
CA LEU A 86 -1.52 0.32 -7.96
C LEU A 86 -0.64 1.57 -7.83
N HIS A 87 -0.71 2.24 -6.70
CA HIS A 87 0.06 3.45 -6.39
C HIS A 87 1.29 3.10 -5.58
N THR A 88 2.46 3.57 -6.02
CA THR A 88 3.73 3.41 -5.33
C THR A 88 4.41 4.76 -5.18
N PRO A 89 5.30 4.95 -4.18
CA PRO A 89 6.20 6.10 -4.17
C PRO A 89 7.04 6.09 -5.45
N LYS A 90 7.33 7.28 -6.00
CA LYS A 90 8.16 7.42 -7.22
C LYS A 90 9.21 8.49 -7.08
N THR A 91 8.79 9.72 -6.79
CA THR A 91 9.62 10.93 -6.87
C THR A 91 10.23 11.33 -5.54
N PHE A 92 9.53 11.10 -4.42
CA PHE A 92 10.03 11.46 -3.10
C PHE A 92 11.19 10.56 -2.68
N ILE A 93 12.28 11.20 -2.25
CA ILE A 93 13.46 10.59 -1.62
C ILE A 93 13.83 11.47 -0.43
N SER A 94 13.91 10.87 0.76
CA SER A 94 14.32 11.56 1.99
C SER A 94 15.84 11.80 2.01
N HIS A 95 16.31 12.58 2.98
CA HIS A 95 17.74 12.75 3.23
C HIS A 95 18.48 11.42 3.48
N ALA A 96 17.77 10.39 3.99
CA ALA A 96 18.33 9.07 4.24
C ALA A 96 18.17 8.13 3.03
N GLU A 97 17.91 8.66 1.83
CA GLU A 97 17.68 7.90 0.60
C GLU A 97 16.47 6.96 0.64
N GLN A 98 15.44 7.32 1.44
CA GLN A 98 14.25 6.48 1.64
C GLN A 98 12.98 7.11 1.04
N HIS A 99 12.04 6.28 0.59
CA HIS A 99 10.77 6.72 0.00
C HIS A 99 9.68 7.13 1.02
N ALA A 100 10.00 7.12 2.31
CA ALA A 100 9.10 7.52 3.38
C ALA A 100 9.89 8.14 4.53
N VAL A 101 9.18 8.82 5.43
CA VAL A 101 9.76 9.38 6.66
C VAL A 101 9.16 8.65 7.85
N ARG A 102 10.02 8.17 8.76
CA ARG A 102 9.57 7.63 10.06
C ARG A 102 9.02 8.78 10.91
N THR A 103 7.80 8.63 11.41
CA THR A 103 7.11 9.66 12.20
C THR A 103 6.05 9.02 13.11
N SER A 104 5.46 9.79 14.01
CA SER A 104 4.29 9.38 14.78
C SER A 104 3.01 10.09 14.30
N LEU A 105 1.88 9.40 14.44
CA LEU A 105 0.53 9.96 14.33
C LEU A 105 -0.18 9.73 15.66
N GLY A 106 -0.28 10.80 16.46
CA GLY A 106 -0.65 10.69 17.87
C GLY A 106 0.37 9.81 18.62
N PRO A 107 -0.07 8.80 19.40
CA PRO A 107 0.84 7.92 20.13
C PRO A 107 1.45 6.80 19.27
N ASN A 108 1.09 6.69 17.99
CA ASN A 108 1.48 5.55 17.15
C ASN A 108 2.66 5.90 16.25
N GLU A 109 3.74 5.13 16.34
CA GLU A 109 4.83 5.21 15.37
C GLU A 109 4.46 4.57 14.02
N GLY A 110 5.04 5.11 12.95
CA GLY A 110 4.86 4.61 11.60
C GLY A 110 5.72 5.35 10.59
N TYR A 111 5.27 5.32 9.35
CA TYR A 111 5.90 5.88 8.17
C TYR A 111 4.90 6.72 7.40
N LEU A 112 5.31 7.93 7.05
CA LEU A 112 4.58 8.82 6.16
C LEU A 112 5.18 8.73 4.76
N PHE A 113 4.37 8.26 3.82
CA PHE A 113 4.70 8.19 2.40
C PHE A 113 4.19 9.42 1.67
N PHE A 114 5.05 9.97 0.82
CA PHE A 114 4.75 11.08 -0.08
C PHE A 114 4.55 10.48 -1.47
N LEU A 115 3.29 10.42 -1.92
CA LEU A 115 2.93 9.90 -3.23
C LEU A 115 2.67 11.07 -4.18
N GLU A 116 2.44 10.77 -5.46
CA GLU A 116 2.27 11.80 -6.52
C GLU A 116 1.10 12.76 -6.29
N SER A 117 0.07 12.36 -5.54
CA SER A 117 -1.15 13.18 -5.32
C SER A 117 -1.74 13.05 -3.91
N SER A 118 -0.97 12.46 -2.98
CA SER A 118 -1.48 12.17 -1.64
C SER A 118 -0.36 11.84 -0.66
N PHE A 119 -0.63 12.07 0.62
CA PHE A 119 0.09 11.46 1.72
C PHE A 119 -0.56 10.14 2.12
N PHE A 120 0.24 9.17 2.55
CA PHE A 120 -0.25 7.95 3.18
C PHE A 120 0.57 7.62 4.43
N PHE A 121 -0.04 7.65 5.61
CA PHE A 121 0.55 7.16 6.84
C PHE A 121 0.19 5.69 7.09
N VAL A 122 1.20 4.88 7.40
CA VAL A 122 1.11 3.45 7.76
C VAL A 122 1.92 3.28 9.05
N ASN A 123 1.47 2.66 10.14
CA ASN A 123 0.58 1.50 10.25
C ASN A 123 -0.82 1.79 10.84
N LYS A 124 -0.91 2.44 12.00
CA LYS A 124 -2.15 2.56 12.79
C LYS A 124 -2.37 4.00 13.27
N PRO A 125 -3.56 4.60 13.05
CA PRO A 125 -4.52 4.21 12.00
C PRO A 125 -3.91 4.46 10.61
N PRO A 126 -4.11 3.55 9.63
CA PRO A 126 -3.75 3.85 8.25
C PRO A 126 -4.52 5.11 7.82
N THR A 127 -3.80 6.13 7.37
CA THR A 127 -4.39 7.45 7.10
C THR A 127 -3.99 7.91 5.71
N TYR A 128 -4.98 8.13 4.85
CA TYR A 128 -4.83 8.61 3.48
C TYR A 128 -5.33 10.05 3.37
N VAL A 129 -4.50 10.95 2.85
CA VAL A 129 -4.84 12.37 2.66
C VAL A 129 -4.47 12.79 1.24
N ARG A 130 -5.44 13.20 0.42
CA ARG A 130 -5.14 13.73 -0.91
C ARG A 130 -4.58 15.14 -0.80
N PHE A 131 -3.70 15.51 -1.72
CA PHE A 131 -3.20 16.89 -1.77
C PHE A 131 -4.32 17.89 -2.04
N ASP A 132 -5.31 17.52 -2.86
CA ASP A 132 -6.48 18.36 -3.13
C ASP A 132 -7.32 18.66 -1.88
N ASP A 133 -7.25 17.80 -0.85
CA ASP A 133 -7.98 17.98 0.40
C ASP A 133 -7.15 18.80 1.43
N VAL A 134 -5.92 19.22 1.09
CA VAL A 134 -5.01 19.96 1.99
C VAL A 134 -5.05 21.45 1.69
N GLN A 135 -5.54 22.23 2.65
CA GLN A 135 -5.55 23.69 2.53
C GLN A 135 -4.19 24.32 2.90
N ILE A 136 -3.57 23.86 4.00
CA ILE A 136 -2.33 24.43 4.55
C ILE A 136 -1.51 23.32 5.20
N VAL A 137 -0.18 23.34 4.99
CA VAL A 137 0.79 22.54 5.76
C VAL A 137 1.58 23.49 6.66
N LYS A 138 1.65 23.20 7.97
CA LYS A 138 2.40 24.00 8.95
C LYS A 138 3.52 23.17 9.57
N PHE A 139 4.72 23.74 9.63
CA PHE A 139 5.86 23.15 10.32
C PHE A 139 6.04 23.89 11.64
N LYS A 140 6.05 23.13 12.74
CA LYS A 140 6.37 23.64 14.08
C LYS A 140 7.57 22.86 14.60
N ARG A 141 8.64 23.57 14.93
CA ARG A 141 9.74 22.99 15.69
C ARG A 141 9.23 22.77 17.12
N MET A 142 9.36 21.55 17.62
CA MET A 142 9.24 21.36 19.07
C MET A 142 10.57 21.73 19.67
N ASP A 143 10.58 22.79 20.47
CA ASP A 143 11.71 23.04 21.34
C ASP A 143 11.65 21.95 22.42
N LEU A 144 12.76 21.23 22.60
CA LEU A 144 12.93 20.30 23.71
C LEU A 144 13.06 21.15 24.97
N GLU A 145 11.99 21.22 25.77
CA GLU A 145 12.09 21.62 27.18
C GLU A 145 12.82 20.55 27.99
#